data_AF-A0A2R6HXP2-F1
#
_entry.id   AF-A0A2R6HXP2-F1
#
_cell.length_a   1.000
_cell.length_b   1.000
_cell.length_c   1.000
_cell.angle_alpha   90.00
_cell.angle_beta   90.00
_cell.angle_gamma   90.00
#
_symmetry.space_group_name_H-M   'P 1'
#
loop_
_entity.id
_entity.type
_entity.pdbx_description
1 polymer ?
#
loop_
_entity_poly.entity_id
_entity_poly.type
_entity_poly.pdbx_seq_one_letter_code
_entity_poly.pdbx_strand_id
1 'polypeptide(L)'
;MSGDDPTRIRSLAVTAEDLLAALEANARRDAGAVLRVTPPFSGRMRARLHLAGAEGGYDATPRPLHVAPERFLTEDAPAFPSVDETEDDLRSAPDETYTPERHRERHEQRVDAWRSAVREHVREETTVETPAGEVAVTVSLLG
;
A
#
# COMPACT_ATOMS: atom_id res chain seq x y z
N MET A 1 16.61 3.88 -27.78
CA MET A 1 15.74 4.46 -26.74
C MET A 1 15.45 3.35 -25.73
N SER A 2 16.28 3.23 -24.70
CA SER A 2 16.26 2.07 -23.78
C SER A 2 15.57 2.40 -22.44
N GLY A 3 15.27 3.67 -22.16
CA GLY A 3 14.62 4.10 -20.93
C GLY A 3 13.12 3.83 -20.88
N ASP A 4 12.50 3.41 -21.98
CA ASP A 4 11.04 3.23 -22.04
C ASP A 4 10.59 1.78 -21.80
N ASP A 5 11.56 0.87 -21.66
CA ASP A 5 11.32 -0.55 -21.44
C ASP A 5 11.18 -0.87 -19.93
N PRO A 6 9.96 -1.20 -19.46
CA PRO A 6 9.70 -1.48 -18.06
C PRO A 6 10.32 -2.81 -17.60
N THR A 7 10.73 -3.70 -18.50
CA THR A 7 11.38 -4.97 -18.14
C THR A 7 12.78 -4.78 -17.55
N ARG A 8 13.31 -3.55 -17.62
CA ARG A 8 14.59 -3.19 -17.04
C ARG A 8 14.54 -3.01 -15.54
N ILE A 9 13.36 -2.87 -14.94
CA ILE A 9 13.20 -2.69 -13.49
C ILE A 9 13.66 -3.96 -12.79
N ARG A 10 14.59 -3.81 -11.85
CA ARG A 10 15.11 -4.92 -11.01
C ARG A 10 14.76 -4.72 -9.55
N SER A 11 14.61 -3.47 -9.11
CA SER A 11 14.23 -3.15 -7.74
C SER A 11 13.28 -1.95 -7.66
N LEU A 12 12.37 -2.02 -6.69
CA LEU A 12 11.45 -0.96 -6.30
C LEU A 12 11.72 -0.53 -4.87
N ALA A 13 12.12 0.73 -4.69
CA ALA A 13 12.07 1.37 -3.39
C ALA A 13 10.64 1.88 -3.11
N VAL A 14 10.11 1.60 -1.93
CA VAL A 14 8.79 2.07 -1.48
C VAL A 14 8.94 2.62 -0.07
N THR A 15 8.35 3.77 0.25
CA THR A 15 8.32 4.24 1.64
C THR A 15 7.23 3.51 2.41
N ALA A 16 7.50 3.18 3.68
CA ALA A 16 6.50 2.61 4.57
C ALA A 16 5.25 3.51 4.65
N GLU A 17 5.45 4.82 4.66
CA GLU A 17 4.36 5.80 4.65
C GLU A 17 3.47 5.70 3.40
N ASP A 18 4.05 5.62 2.19
CA ASP A 18 3.28 5.55 0.95
C ASP A 18 2.49 4.23 0.86
N LEU A 19 3.12 3.13 1.28
CA LEU A 19 2.49 1.81 1.29
C LEU A 19 1.32 1.76 2.27
N LEU A 20 1.55 2.18 3.52
CA LEU A 20 0.52 2.19 4.55
C LEU A 20 -0.64 3.13 4.18
N ALA A 21 -0.34 4.33 3.69
CA ALA A 21 -1.36 5.27 3.27
C ALA A 21 -2.22 4.73 2.10
N ALA A 22 -1.63 4.00 1.15
CA ALA A 22 -2.37 3.36 0.08
C ALA A 22 -3.34 2.28 0.62
N LEU A 23 -2.83 1.39 1.47
CA LEU A 23 -3.61 0.32 2.10
C LEU A 23 -4.78 0.89 2.92
N GLU A 24 -4.52 1.90 3.75
CA GLU A 24 -5.56 2.55 4.56
C GLU A 24 -6.62 3.24 3.70
N ALA A 25 -6.21 3.89 2.61
CA ALA A 25 -7.14 4.57 1.71
C ALA A 25 -8.06 3.57 0.99
N ASN A 26 -7.52 2.42 0.56
CA ASN A 26 -8.30 1.37 -0.09
C ASN A 26 -9.22 0.65 0.90
N ALA A 27 -8.73 0.30 2.09
CA ALA A 27 -9.54 -0.37 3.10
C ALA A 27 -10.73 0.49 3.58
N ARG A 28 -10.55 1.81 3.72
CA ARG A 28 -11.61 2.69 4.24
C ARG A 28 -12.70 3.05 3.24
N ARG A 29 -12.35 3.16 1.94
CA ARG A 29 -13.25 3.76 0.95
C ARG A 29 -13.03 3.30 -0.48
N ASP A 30 -12.24 2.24 -0.71
CA ASP A 30 -11.83 1.79 -2.04
C ASP A 30 -11.33 2.96 -2.91
N ALA A 31 -10.37 3.73 -2.39
CA ALA A 31 -9.95 5.01 -2.97
C ALA A 31 -9.25 4.90 -4.34
N GLY A 32 -8.99 3.69 -4.83
CA GLY A 32 -8.15 3.45 -6.00
C GLY A 32 -6.69 3.88 -5.77
N ALA A 33 -6.19 3.80 -4.54
CA ALA A 33 -4.80 4.12 -4.22
C ALA A 33 -3.84 3.05 -4.74
N VAL A 34 -2.78 3.48 -5.42
CA VAL A 34 -1.77 2.64 -6.07
C VAL A 34 -0.37 3.17 -5.80
N LEU A 35 0.64 2.31 -5.97
CA LEU A 35 2.04 2.70 -5.97
C LEU A 35 2.52 2.86 -7.41
N ARG A 36 2.75 4.10 -7.82
CA ARG A 36 3.12 4.46 -9.20
C ARG A 36 4.63 4.46 -9.41
N VAL A 37 5.06 3.82 -10.48
CA VAL A 37 6.43 3.87 -11.01
C VAL A 37 6.46 4.71 -12.28
N THR A 38 7.15 5.84 -12.23
CA THR A 38 7.16 6.81 -13.34
C THR A 38 8.37 6.59 -14.27
N PRO A 39 8.18 6.50 -15.59
CA PRO A 39 9.28 6.43 -16.55
C PRO A 39 10.10 7.73 -16.61
N PRO A 40 11.33 7.71 -17.17
CA PRO A 40 11.98 6.57 -17.81
C PRO A 40 12.36 5.48 -16.81
N PHE A 41 12.15 4.23 -17.20
CA PHE A 41 12.45 3.03 -16.42
C PHE A 41 13.95 2.74 -16.41
N SER A 42 14.41 2.35 -15.22
CA SER A 42 15.80 1.98 -14.95
C SER A 42 15.85 0.79 -13.99
N GLY A 43 17.05 0.24 -13.77
CA GLY A 43 17.24 -0.92 -12.89
C GLY A 43 16.72 -0.74 -11.47
N ARG A 44 16.79 0.49 -10.94
CA ARG A 44 16.31 0.83 -9.60
C ARG A 44 15.30 1.95 -9.72
N MET A 45 14.06 1.67 -9.38
CA MET A 45 12.99 2.65 -9.41
C MET A 45 12.45 2.89 -8.00
N ARG A 46 11.65 3.95 -7.86
CA ARG A 46 10.88 4.22 -6.66
C ARG A 46 9.40 4.23 -7.02
N ALA A 47 8.61 3.45 -6.29
CA ALA A 47 7.16 3.52 -6.38
C ALA A 47 6.65 4.54 -5.35
N ARG A 48 5.69 5.38 -5.74
CA ARG A 48 5.12 6.43 -4.88
C ARG A 48 3.60 6.37 -4.85
N LEU A 49 3.00 6.75 -3.73
CA LEU A 49 1.56 6.82 -3.59
C LEU A 49 0.92 7.67 -4.69
N HIS A 50 -0.15 7.14 -5.28
CA HIS A 50 -0.97 7.82 -6.26
C HIS A 50 -2.43 7.37 -6.16
N LEU A 51 -3.37 8.20 -6.63
CA LEU A 51 -4.77 7.81 -6.80
C LEU A 51 -5.03 7.53 -8.28
N ALA A 52 -5.42 6.31 -8.61
CA ALA A 52 -5.80 5.94 -9.97
C ALA A 52 -6.97 6.82 -10.45
N GLY A 53 -6.89 7.34 -11.68
CA GLY A 53 -7.92 8.21 -12.25
C GLY A 53 -7.88 9.69 -11.82
N ALA A 54 -7.09 10.07 -10.79
CA ALA A 54 -6.74 11.47 -10.53
C ALA A 54 -5.71 12.02 -11.55
N GLU A 55 -5.19 11.11 -12.36
CA GLU A 55 -4.32 11.33 -13.49
C GLU A 55 -5.09 11.97 -14.66
N GLY A 56 -5.19 13.31 -14.67
CA GLY A 56 -5.60 14.04 -15.87
C GLY A 56 -4.85 13.50 -17.10
N GLY A 57 -5.58 13.13 -18.15
CA GLY A 57 -5.16 12.23 -19.24
C GLY A 57 -3.66 12.24 -19.53
N TYR A 58 -2.98 11.13 -19.24
CA TYR A 58 -1.55 11.01 -19.49
C TYR A 58 -1.31 10.82 -20.99
N ASP A 59 -0.93 11.91 -21.66
CA ASP A 59 -0.28 11.88 -22.98
C ASP A 59 1.22 11.49 -22.88
N ALA A 60 1.71 11.17 -21.68
CA ALA A 60 3.09 10.73 -21.47
C ALA A 60 3.30 9.32 -22.04
N THR A 61 4.18 9.22 -23.03
CA THR A 61 4.65 7.95 -23.60
C THR A 61 6.12 7.76 -23.20
N PRO A 62 6.48 6.67 -22.50
CA PRO A 62 5.60 5.59 -22.01
C PRO A 62 4.77 6.00 -20.78
N ARG A 63 3.70 5.24 -20.52
CA ARG A 63 2.83 5.47 -19.36
C ARG A 63 3.46 5.00 -18.06
N PRO A 64 3.16 5.63 -16.91
CA PRO A 64 3.51 5.10 -15.59
C PRO A 64 2.93 3.70 -15.38
N LEU A 65 3.63 2.89 -14.57
CA LEU A 65 3.09 1.62 -14.06
C LEU A 65 2.39 1.89 -12.73
N HIS A 66 1.27 1.23 -12.49
CA HIS A 66 0.57 1.24 -11.21
C HIS A 66 0.67 -0.16 -10.60
N VAL A 67 1.06 -0.24 -9.33
CA VAL A 67 1.14 -1.49 -8.58
C VAL A 67 0.17 -1.40 -7.41
N ALA A 68 -0.69 -2.40 -7.25
CA ALA A 68 -1.59 -2.50 -6.12
C ALA A 68 -0.77 -2.66 -4.82
N PRO A 69 -1.09 -1.92 -3.73
CA PRO A 69 -0.31 -1.98 -2.49
C PRO A 69 -0.25 -3.38 -1.87
N GLU A 70 -1.28 -4.20 -2.06
CA GLU A 70 -1.38 -5.57 -1.54
C GLU A 70 -0.32 -6.50 -2.15
N ARG A 71 0.19 -6.19 -3.36
CA ARG A 71 1.25 -6.99 -4.01
C ARG A 71 2.57 -6.93 -3.26
N PHE A 72 2.76 -5.95 -2.37
CA PHE A 72 3.96 -5.83 -1.53
C PHE A 72 3.87 -6.62 -0.23
N LEU A 73 2.71 -7.17 0.13
CA LEU A 73 2.48 -7.82 1.43
C LEU A 73 2.36 -9.32 1.30
N THR A 74 2.94 -10.09 2.21
CA THR A 74 2.69 -11.54 2.35
C THR A 74 1.20 -11.84 2.56
N GLU A 75 0.77 -13.07 2.26
CA GLU A 75 -0.65 -13.45 2.32
C GLU A 75 -1.21 -13.46 3.75
N ASP A 76 -0.34 -13.55 4.76
CA ASP A 76 -0.64 -13.53 6.18
C ASP A 76 -0.65 -12.13 6.81
N ALA A 77 -0.45 -11.07 6.00
CA ALA A 77 -0.52 -9.70 6.49
C ALA A 77 -1.87 -9.37 7.15
N PRO A 78 -1.88 -8.68 8.30
CA PRO A 78 -3.12 -8.39 9.01
C PRO A 78 -4.01 -7.44 8.21
N ALA A 79 -5.31 -7.73 8.21
CA ALA A 79 -6.32 -6.84 7.63
C ALA A 79 -6.40 -5.51 8.40
N PHE A 80 -6.81 -4.45 7.70
CA PHE A 80 -7.04 -3.15 8.34
C PHE A 80 -8.16 -3.27 9.39
N PRO A 81 -7.95 -2.78 10.64
CA PRO A 81 -8.92 -2.94 11.71
C PRO A 81 -10.20 -2.18 11.40
N SER A 82 -11.37 -2.79 11.62
CA SER A 82 -12.64 -2.11 11.41
C SER A 82 -13.07 -1.29 12.64
N VAL A 83 -13.84 -0.24 12.39
CA VAL A 83 -14.43 0.59 13.43
C VAL A 83 -15.49 -0.21 14.21
N ASP A 84 -16.28 -1.03 13.50
CA ASP A 84 -17.36 -1.84 14.05
C ASP A 84 -16.82 -2.95 14.97
N GLU A 85 -15.78 -3.69 14.58
CA GLU A 85 -15.16 -4.69 15.46
C GLU A 85 -14.59 -4.03 16.72
N THR A 86 -14.07 -2.80 16.61
CA THR A 86 -13.57 -2.06 17.78
C THR A 86 -14.70 -1.64 18.71
N GLU A 87 -15.86 -1.28 18.16
CA GLU A 87 -17.06 -0.95 18.91
C GLU A 87 -17.62 -2.18 19.64
N ASP A 88 -17.71 -3.31 18.95
CA ASP A 88 -18.21 -4.58 19.48
C ASP A 88 -17.32 -5.12 20.59
N ASP A 89 -15.99 -5.09 20.41
CA ASP A 89 -15.01 -5.50 21.43
C ASP A 89 -15.17 -4.68 22.71
N LEU A 90 -15.33 -3.35 22.60
CA LEU A 90 -15.50 -2.46 23.75
C LEU A 90 -16.83 -2.64 24.46
N ARG A 91 -17.91 -2.91 23.73
CA ARG A 91 -19.23 -3.17 24.33
C ARG A 91 -19.32 -4.52 25.01
N SER A 92 -18.54 -5.49 24.54
CA SER A 92 -18.49 -6.84 25.10
C SER A 92 -17.58 -6.93 26.33
N ALA A 93 -16.74 -5.92 26.57
CA ALA A 93 -15.84 -5.87 27.73
C ALA A 93 -16.64 -5.61 29.02
N PRO A 94 -16.71 -6.58 29.97
CA PRO A 94 -17.56 -6.46 31.16
C PRO A 94 -17.09 -5.37 32.14
N ASP A 95 -15.80 -5.02 32.08
CA ASP A 95 -15.14 -4.09 33.01
C ASP A 95 -14.96 -2.68 32.41
N GLU A 96 -15.42 -2.44 31.18
CA GLU A 96 -15.26 -1.17 30.49
C GLU A 96 -16.61 -0.52 30.17
N THR A 97 -16.78 0.75 30.52
CA THR A 97 -17.92 1.53 30.04
C THR A 97 -17.60 2.09 28.66
N TYR A 98 -18.43 1.77 27.67
CA TYR A 98 -18.33 2.34 26.33
C TYR A 98 -18.46 3.87 26.37
N THR A 99 -17.50 4.57 25.75
CA THR A 99 -17.62 6.00 25.42
C THR A 99 -17.06 6.25 24.02
N PRO A 100 -17.54 7.27 23.29
CA PRO A 100 -16.99 7.64 21.98
C PRO A 100 -15.49 7.97 22.00
N GLU A 101 -15.00 8.56 23.09
CA GLU A 101 -13.58 8.87 23.29
C GLU A 101 -12.75 7.58 23.40
N ARG A 102 -13.19 6.61 24.20
CA ARG A 102 -12.52 5.31 24.33
C ARG A 102 -12.54 4.52 23.03
N HIS A 103 -13.65 4.57 22.30
CA HIS A 103 -13.75 3.94 20.99
C HIS A 103 -12.70 4.49 20.02
N ARG A 104 -12.58 5.82 19.95
CA ARG A 104 -11.57 6.50 19.13
C ARG A 104 -10.16 6.11 19.54
N GLU A 105 -9.83 6.23 20.83
CA GLU A 105 -8.50 5.90 21.35
C GLU A 105 -8.13 4.44 21.10
N ARG A 106 -9.06 3.51 21.33
CA ARG A 106 -8.84 2.08 21.07
C ARG A 106 -8.63 1.83 19.58
N HIS A 107 -9.43 2.46 18.73
CA HIS A 107 -9.31 2.29 17.29
C HIS A 107 -7.98 2.84 16.76
N GLU A 108 -7.56 4.02 17.23
CA GLU A 108 -6.24 4.60 16.92
C GLU A 108 -5.11 3.65 17.31
N GLN A 109 -5.16 3.06 18.51
CA GLN A 109 -4.18 2.06 18.96
C GLN A 109 -4.17 0.82 18.05
N ARG A 110 -5.33 0.32 17.63
CA ARG A 110 -5.41 -0.82 16.69
C ARG A 110 -4.81 -0.47 15.33
N VAL A 111 -5.06 0.73 14.82
CA VAL A 111 -4.49 1.21 13.55
C VAL A 111 -2.96 1.31 13.67
N ASP A 112 -2.43 1.84 14.77
CA ASP A 112 -0.98 1.95 14.96
C ASP A 112 -0.29 0.58 15.14
N ALA A 113 -0.96 -0.35 15.83
CA ALA A 113 -0.50 -1.74 15.92
C ALA A 113 -0.50 -2.41 14.54
N TRP A 114 -1.57 -2.21 13.76
CA TRP A 114 -1.67 -2.69 12.38
C TRP A 114 -0.57 -2.12 11.49
N ARG A 115 -0.31 -0.80 11.54
CA ARG A 115 0.77 -0.16 10.78
C ARG A 115 2.14 -0.75 11.08
N SER A 116 2.38 -1.11 12.34
CA SER A 116 3.63 -1.73 12.75
C SER A 116 3.72 -3.16 12.23
N ALA A 117 2.66 -3.95 12.40
CA ALA A 117 2.61 -5.33 11.94
C ALA A 117 2.74 -5.46 10.41
N VAL A 118 2.05 -4.63 9.63
CA VAL A 118 2.11 -4.67 8.16
C VAL A 118 3.53 -4.50 7.63
N ARG A 119 4.37 -3.68 8.28
CA ARG A 119 5.78 -3.49 7.86
C ARG A 119 6.59 -4.77 7.93
N GLU A 120 6.29 -5.63 8.89
CA GLU A 120 6.96 -6.93 9.07
C GLU A 120 6.52 -7.96 8.00
N HIS A 121 5.41 -7.69 7.31
CA HIS A 121 4.83 -8.55 6.27
C HIS A 121 5.16 -8.06 4.86
N VAL A 122 6.08 -7.10 4.70
CA VAL A 122 6.52 -6.65 3.38
C VAL A 122 7.44 -7.71 2.77
N ARG A 123 7.07 -8.23 1.59
CA ARG A 123 7.85 -9.22 0.85
C ARG A 123 9.15 -8.60 0.33
N GLU A 124 10.19 -9.41 0.22
CA GLU A 124 11.46 -9.00 -0.42
C GLU A 124 11.36 -8.95 -1.95
N GLU A 125 10.38 -9.63 -2.54
CA GLU A 125 10.14 -9.68 -3.98
C GLU A 125 8.65 -9.54 -4.30
N THR A 126 8.33 -8.85 -5.39
CA THR A 126 6.98 -8.75 -5.93
C THR A 126 7.00 -8.80 -7.46
N THR A 127 5.83 -8.95 -8.07
CA THR A 127 5.66 -8.93 -9.52
C THR A 127 4.91 -7.67 -9.95
N VAL A 128 5.44 -7.00 -10.97
CA VAL A 128 4.87 -5.78 -11.56
C VAL A 128 4.32 -6.11 -12.94
N GLU A 129 3.04 -5.80 -13.16
CA GLU A 129 2.43 -5.89 -14.48
C GLU A 129 2.96 -4.79 -15.39
N THR A 130 3.42 -5.17 -16.58
CA THR A 130 3.92 -4.23 -17.60
C THR A 130 3.27 -4.54 -18.95
N PRO A 131 3.29 -3.59 -19.92
CA PRO A 131 2.86 -3.87 -21.29
C PRO A 131 3.59 -5.05 -21.97
N ALA A 132 4.77 -5.43 -21.49
CA ALA A 132 5.55 -6.55 -22.01
C ALA A 132 5.34 -7.87 -21.23
N GLY A 133 4.48 -7.88 -20.21
CA GLY A 133 4.26 -8.99 -19.29
C GLY A 133 4.66 -8.67 -17.85
N GLU A 134 4.46 -9.62 -16.94
CA GLU A 134 4.87 -9.47 -15.55
C GLU A 134 6.39 -9.57 -15.39
N VAL A 135 6.95 -8.74 -14.51
CA VAL A 135 8.37 -8.80 -14.13
C VAL A 135 8.53 -8.89 -12.62
N ALA A 136 9.38 -9.83 -12.16
CA ALA A 136 9.77 -9.95 -10.77
C ALA A 136 10.79 -8.86 -10.41
N VAL A 137 10.56 -8.19 -9.27
CA VAL A 137 11.40 -7.08 -8.79
C VAL A 137 11.62 -7.21 -7.29
N THR A 138 12.85 -6.92 -6.86
CA THR A 138 13.18 -6.84 -5.43
C THR A 138 12.55 -5.59 -4.82
N VAL A 139 11.97 -5.72 -3.64
CA VAL A 139 11.37 -4.62 -2.89
C VAL A 139 12.38 -4.12 -1.86
N SER A 140 12.50 -2.81 -1.73
CA SER A 140 13.23 -2.16 -0.65
C SER A 140 12.30 -1.21 0.08
N LEU A 141 11.86 -1.62 1.27
CA LEU A 141 11.09 -0.74 2.15
C LEU A 141 12.01 0.33 2.75
N LEU A 142 11.58 1.59 2.68
CA LEU A 142 12.28 2.74 3.23
C LEU A 142 11.49 3.31 4.40
N GLY A 143 12.18 3.56 5.52
CA GLY A 143 11.61 4.22 6.70
C GLY A 143 11.31 3.28 7.85
#